data_AF-A0A212SNN4-F1
#
_entry.id   AF-A0A212SNN4-F1
#
_cell.length_a   1.000
_cell.length_b   1.000
_cell.length_c   1.000
_cell.angle_alpha   90.00
_cell.angle_beta   90.00
_cell.angle_gamma   90.00
#
_symmetry.space_group_name_H-M   'P 1'
#
loop_
_entity.id
_entity.type
_entity.pdbx_description
1 polymer ?
#
loop_
_entity_poly.entity_id
_entity_poly.type
_entity_poly.pdbx_seq_one_letter_code
_entity_poly.pdbx_strand_id
1 'polypeptide(L)'
;MIPRRRHLAAARRRLTARAVPLRSWLMQRLFLPLRSGRAARLLYAAVLDGQTVNLHAELPRSARLPENAGLVIQRGRRRYESPARVYEERDGRLLMDATVLLGAEAGGVPLSDGRWRISLTTRSARRSARIPLLLVEPPQPYGGPTMPMAVSPVSGRRHRLGRTVTGNLRVVTSQARPSAEVMKVDLSHTGLVVDFRVVGTEADEPWAEFTATGRRIRQPLSELGDGMWRVVTPLEEMTPRRRAAEHWDVAFCSAGGRPMRLGRRLHDVRNPLRVFAMSQAGVAPRGQTPLLVHPRYTPAGNFRVTCSRMPEAGRRLS
;
A
#
# COMPACT_ATOMS: atom_id res chain seq x y z
N MET A 1 -4.74 -29.62 -16.79
CA MET A 1 -6.00 -29.37 -16.06
C MET A 1 -5.76 -28.40 -14.91
N ILE A 2 -6.26 -27.15 -14.98
CA ILE A 2 -6.68 -26.24 -13.88
C ILE A 2 -7.28 -24.99 -14.56
N PRO A 3 -8.62 -24.90 -14.80
CA PRO A 3 -9.26 -23.62 -15.07
C PRO A 3 -10.39 -23.27 -14.08
N ARG A 4 -10.89 -24.22 -13.29
CA ARG A 4 -12.13 -24.07 -12.49
C ARG A 4 -12.08 -22.97 -11.42
N ARG A 5 -10.91 -22.67 -10.82
CA ARG A 5 -10.80 -21.67 -9.73
C ARG A 5 -10.94 -20.22 -10.21
N ARG A 6 -10.50 -19.87 -11.43
CA ARG A 6 -10.60 -18.50 -11.96
C ARG A 6 -12.03 -18.13 -12.35
N HIS A 7 -12.78 -19.07 -12.93
CA HIS A 7 -14.19 -18.85 -13.31
C HIS A 7 -15.10 -18.68 -12.10
N LEU A 8 -14.89 -19.44 -11.00
CA LEU A 8 -15.63 -19.26 -9.75
C LEU A 8 -15.35 -17.92 -9.06
N ALA A 9 -14.10 -17.43 -9.12
CA ALA A 9 -13.75 -16.11 -8.59
C ALA A 9 -14.40 -14.97 -9.41
N ALA A 10 -14.43 -15.10 -10.73
CA ALA A 10 -15.10 -14.15 -11.63
C ALA A 10 -16.64 -14.17 -11.45
N ALA A 11 -17.25 -15.35 -11.32
CA ALA A 11 -18.68 -15.51 -11.06
C ALA A 11 -19.08 -14.94 -9.69
N ARG A 12 -18.29 -15.21 -8.64
CA ARG A 12 -18.47 -14.57 -7.31
C ARG A 12 -18.34 -13.05 -7.38
N ARG A 13 -17.39 -12.52 -8.15
CA ARG A 13 -17.24 -11.07 -8.37
C ARG A 13 -18.48 -10.46 -9.05
N ARG A 14 -19.02 -11.12 -10.08
CA ARG A 14 -20.24 -10.68 -10.78
C ARG A 14 -21.48 -10.72 -9.87
N LEU A 15 -21.64 -11.76 -9.06
CA LEU A 15 -22.72 -11.85 -8.07
C LEU A 15 -22.58 -10.79 -6.97
N THR A 16 -21.37 -10.54 -6.46
CA THR A 16 -21.15 -9.45 -5.50
C THR A 16 -21.42 -8.08 -6.11
N ALA A 17 -21.10 -7.86 -7.38
CA ALA A 17 -21.37 -6.59 -8.07
C ALA A 17 -22.89 -6.34 -8.22
N ARG A 18 -23.69 -7.38 -8.48
CA ARG A 18 -25.17 -7.29 -8.52
C ARG A 18 -25.82 -7.18 -7.13
N ALA A 19 -25.17 -7.67 -6.07
CA ALA A 19 -25.67 -7.55 -4.70
C ALA A 19 -25.39 -6.18 -4.05
N VAL A 20 -24.41 -5.42 -4.54
CA VAL A 20 -24.07 -4.06 -4.06
C VAL A 20 -25.24 -3.06 -4.19
N PRO A 21 -25.97 -2.96 -5.32
CA PRO A 21 -27.10 -2.04 -5.44
C PRO A 21 -28.27 -2.46 -4.53
N LEU A 22 -28.65 -3.74 -4.50
CA LEU A 22 -29.69 -4.27 -3.60
C LEU A 22 -29.38 -4.02 -2.12
N ARG A 23 -28.13 -4.25 -1.72
CA ARG A 23 -27.68 -4.00 -0.34
C ARG A 23 -27.66 -2.51 0.01
N SER A 24 -27.31 -1.65 -0.95
CA SER A 24 -27.33 -0.21 -0.74
C SER A 24 -28.76 0.32 -0.66
N TRP A 25 -29.67 -0.23 -1.48
CA TRP A 25 -31.10 0.06 -1.46
C TRP A 25 -31.75 -0.37 -0.13
N LEU A 26 -31.54 -1.61 0.33
CA LEU A 26 -32.06 -2.08 1.63
C LEU A 26 -31.54 -1.23 2.80
N MET A 27 -30.27 -0.85 2.76
CA MET A 27 -29.68 0.02 3.78
C MET A 27 -30.31 1.41 3.77
N GLN A 28 -30.48 2.03 2.59
CA GLN A 28 -31.06 3.36 2.43
C GLN A 28 -32.53 3.42 2.82
N ARG A 29 -33.34 2.41 2.45
CA ARG A 29 -34.78 2.42 2.70
C ARG A 29 -35.22 1.91 4.07
N LEU A 30 -34.51 0.94 4.66
CA LEU A 30 -34.97 0.28 5.89
C LEU A 30 -34.08 0.62 7.09
N PHE A 31 -32.77 0.42 6.98
CA PHE A 31 -31.89 0.48 8.15
C PHE A 31 -31.45 1.90 8.55
N LEU A 32 -31.28 2.81 7.58
CA LEU A 32 -30.90 4.19 7.88
C LEU A 32 -32.01 4.98 8.60
N PRO A 33 -33.29 4.94 8.16
CA PRO A 33 -34.37 5.65 8.85
C PRO A 33 -34.56 5.20 10.30
N LEU A 34 -34.43 3.90 10.56
CA LEU A 34 -34.59 3.31 11.90
C LEU A 34 -33.42 3.62 12.84
N ARG A 35 -32.27 4.07 12.32
CA ARG A 35 -31.02 4.21 13.11
C ARG A 35 -30.44 5.62 13.14
N SER A 36 -30.89 6.51 12.26
CA SER A 36 -30.44 7.91 12.21
C SER A 36 -30.59 8.63 13.55
N GLY A 37 -31.61 8.28 14.36
CA GLY A 37 -31.81 8.85 15.69
C GLY A 37 -30.92 8.30 16.82
N ARG A 38 -30.13 7.25 16.57
CA ARG A 38 -29.34 6.53 17.60
C ARG A 38 -27.89 6.23 17.20
N ALA A 39 -27.46 6.72 16.04
CA ALA A 39 -26.13 6.45 15.51
C ALA A 39 -25.56 7.70 14.87
N ALA A 40 -24.24 7.85 14.92
CA ALA A 40 -23.56 8.98 14.31
C ALA A 40 -23.38 8.74 12.81
N ARG A 41 -23.66 9.74 11.99
CA ARG A 41 -23.52 9.69 10.54
C ARG A 41 -22.13 10.17 10.15
N LEU A 42 -21.34 9.32 9.47
CA LEU A 42 -20.06 9.76 8.92
C LEU A 42 -20.29 10.73 7.78
N LEU A 43 -19.69 11.91 7.91
CA LEU A 43 -19.60 12.93 6.87
C LEU A 43 -18.29 12.75 6.07
N TYR A 44 -17.23 12.30 6.74
CA TYR A 44 -15.96 11.93 6.11
C TYR A 44 -15.36 10.69 6.75
N ALA A 45 -14.76 9.82 5.93
CA ALA A 45 -14.14 8.60 6.38
C ALA A 45 -13.08 8.13 5.38
N ALA A 46 -11.79 8.18 5.73
CA ALA A 46 -10.71 7.74 4.86
C ALA A 46 -9.63 6.95 5.60
N VAL A 47 -8.89 6.13 4.85
CA VAL A 47 -7.55 5.68 5.25
C VAL A 47 -6.58 6.53 4.43
N LEU A 48 -5.96 7.52 5.07
CA LEU A 48 -4.84 8.27 4.52
C LEU A 48 -3.58 7.41 4.63
N ASP A 49 -2.54 7.75 3.84
CA ASP A 49 -1.19 7.17 3.86
C ASP A 49 -1.09 5.63 3.93
N GLY A 50 -2.18 4.92 3.67
CA GLY A 50 -2.27 3.47 3.76
C GLY A 50 -2.52 2.93 5.17
N GLN A 51 -2.43 3.74 6.22
CA GLN A 51 -2.50 3.28 7.61
C GLN A 51 -3.22 4.23 8.59
N THR A 52 -3.40 5.50 8.25
CA THR A 52 -4.06 6.48 9.13
C THR A 52 -5.55 6.59 8.84
N VAL A 53 -6.40 6.14 9.76
CA VAL A 53 -7.86 6.30 9.67
C VAL A 53 -8.26 7.68 10.16
N ASN A 54 -8.93 8.46 9.30
CA ASN A 54 -9.53 9.75 9.66
C ASN A 54 -11.04 9.70 9.50
N LEU A 55 -11.75 10.08 10.55
CA LEU A 55 -13.21 10.06 10.63
C LEU A 55 -13.73 11.44 11.07
N HIS A 56 -14.77 11.89 10.39
CA HIS A 56 -15.60 13.01 10.79
C HIS A 56 -17.06 12.56 10.79
N ALA A 57 -17.78 12.78 11.88
CA ALA A 57 -19.17 12.33 12.02
C ALA A 57 -20.06 13.34 12.73
N GLU A 58 -21.32 13.38 12.33
CA GLU A 58 -22.39 14.07 13.03
C GLU A 58 -23.07 13.09 14.00
N LEU A 59 -23.17 13.45 15.28
CA LEU A 59 -23.82 12.64 16.31
C LEU A 59 -25.35 12.71 16.18
N PRO A 60 -26.09 11.69 16.66
CA PRO A 60 -27.55 11.75 16.64
C PRO A 60 -28.05 12.87 17.57
N ARG A 61 -29.19 13.49 17.24
CA ARG A 61 -29.82 14.56 18.03
C ARG A 61 -30.09 14.21 19.51
N SER A 62 -30.15 12.92 19.83
CA SER A 62 -30.32 12.41 21.19
C SER A 62 -29.02 12.42 22.02
N ALA A 63 -27.86 12.63 21.39
CA ALA A 63 -26.59 12.71 22.06
C ALA A 63 -26.43 14.04 22.80
N ARG A 64 -25.64 14.02 23.87
CA ARG A 64 -25.21 15.21 24.61
C ARG A 64 -23.70 15.32 24.52
N LEU A 65 -23.20 16.54 24.70
CA LEU A 65 -21.76 16.79 24.74
C LEU A 65 -21.12 15.97 25.88
N PRO A 66 -20.19 15.06 25.58
CA PRO A 66 -19.56 14.24 26.60
C PRO A 66 -18.33 14.92 27.20
N GLU A 67 -17.96 14.52 28.41
CA GLU A 67 -16.68 14.92 29.02
C GLU A 67 -15.50 14.23 28.32
N ASN A 68 -15.70 12.96 27.93
CA ASN A 68 -14.69 12.16 27.28
C ASN A 68 -15.29 11.37 26.12
N ALA A 69 -14.51 11.24 25.04
CA ALA A 69 -14.88 10.44 23.89
C ALA A 69 -13.69 9.62 23.38
N GLY A 70 -14.00 8.44 22.85
CA GLY A 70 -13.01 7.53 22.29
C GLY A 70 -13.62 6.63 21.24
N LEU A 71 -12.83 6.20 20.27
CA LEU A 71 -13.16 5.12 19.38
C LEU A 71 -12.84 3.78 20.02
N VAL A 72 -13.73 2.82 19.79
CA VAL A 72 -13.49 1.41 20.10
C VAL A 72 -13.44 0.63 18.80
N ILE A 73 -12.29 0.00 18.55
CA ILE A 73 -12.05 -0.90 17.43
C ILE A 73 -12.07 -2.33 17.97
N GLN A 74 -13.02 -3.15 17.51
CA GLN A 74 -13.29 -4.44 18.13
C GLN A 74 -13.49 -5.58 17.13
N ARG A 75 -12.96 -6.75 17.48
CA ARG A 75 -13.24 -8.04 16.83
C ARG A 75 -13.27 -9.15 17.89
N GLY A 76 -14.46 -9.72 18.12
CA GLY A 76 -14.65 -10.71 19.19
C GLY A 76 -14.29 -10.11 20.55
N ARG A 77 -13.39 -10.78 21.27
CA ARG A 77 -12.87 -10.33 22.58
C ARG A 77 -11.76 -9.27 22.48
N ARG A 78 -11.13 -9.11 21.31
CA ARG A 78 -10.06 -8.12 21.13
C ARG A 78 -10.65 -6.73 20.93
N ARG A 79 -10.16 -5.77 21.72
CA ARG A 79 -10.61 -4.39 21.76
C ARG A 79 -9.41 -3.46 21.84
N TYR A 80 -9.44 -2.40 21.05
CA TYR A 80 -8.49 -1.29 21.14
C TYR A 80 -9.26 0.02 21.26
N GLU A 81 -8.71 0.93 22.04
CA GLU A 81 -9.27 2.27 22.24
C GLU A 81 -8.35 3.32 21.61
N SER A 82 -8.95 4.36 21.05
CA SER A 82 -8.24 5.52 20.54
C SER A 82 -9.01 6.78 20.92
N PRO A 83 -8.36 7.89 21.28
CA PRO A 83 -9.06 9.15 21.56
C PRO A 83 -9.95 9.59 20.40
N ALA A 84 -11.05 10.26 20.73
CA ALA A 84 -11.89 10.97 19.79
C ALA A 84 -12.28 12.32 20.40
N ARG A 85 -12.41 13.35 19.58
CA ARG A 85 -12.89 14.66 20.02
C ARG A 85 -14.36 14.78 19.65
N VAL A 86 -15.20 15.20 20.60
CA VAL A 86 -16.59 15.58 20.34
C VAL A 86 -16.75 17.04 20.70
N TYR A 87 -17.41 17.81 19.85
CA TYR A 87 -17.61 19.25 20.04
C TYR A 87 -18.95 19.68 19.45
N GLU A 88 -19.42 20.84 19.89
CA GLU A 88 -20.61 21.49 19.36
C GLU A 88 -20.21 22.51 18.30
N GLU A 89 -20.88 22.49 17.15
CA GLU A 89 -20.76 23.48 16.10
C GLU A 89 -21.69 24.68 16.37
N ARG A 90 -21.52 25.80 15.64
CA ARG A 90 -22.28 27.04 15.83
C ARG A 90 -23.80 26.89 15.74
N ASP A 91 -24.29 25.86 15.07
CA ASP A 91 -25.72 25.58 14.92
C ASP A 91 -26.26 24.54 15.92
N GLY A 92 -25.47 24.21 16.96
CA GLY A 92 -25.83 23.27 18.02
C GLY A 92 -25.69 21.80 17.63
N ARG A 93 -25.17 21.49 16.43
CA ARG A 93 -24.88 20.11 16.03
C ARG A 93 -23.65 19.60 16.77
N LEU A 94 -23.73 18.35 17.26
CA LEU A 94 -22.58 17.67 17.83
C LEU A 94 -21.82 16.93 16.75
N LEU A 95 -20.54 17.27 16.60
CA LEU A 95 -19.61 16.67 15.66
C LEU A 95 -18.54 15.87 16.39
N MET A 96 -17.95 14.91 15.68
CA MET A 96 -16.83 14.11 16.16
C MET A 96 -15.73 14.03 15.13
N ASP A 97 -14.50 14.23 15.60
CA ASP A 97 -13.27 13.99 14.87
C ASP A 97 -12.45 12.90 15.55
N ALA A 98 -11.89 12.00 14.75
CA ALA A 98 -10.97 11.00 15.24
C ALA A 98 -9.93 10.59 14.20
N THR A 99 -8.69 10.47 14.66
CA THR A 99 -7.56 9.98 13.89
C THR A 99 -6.99 8.76 14.59
N VAL A 100 -6.79 7.67 13.85
CA VAL A 100 -6.23 6.42 14.39
C VAL A 100 -5.15 5.89 13.46
N LEU A 101 -3.94 5.77 13.96
CA LEU A 101 -2.85 5.08 13.28
C LEU A 101 -3.04 3.56 13.40
N LEU A 102 -2.91 2.81 12.31
CA LEU A 102 -3.05 1.35 12.29
C LEU A 102 -1.71 0.65 12.01
N GLY A 103 -1.54 -0.54 12.59
CA GLY A 103 -0.35 -1.37 12.41
C GLY A 103 0.65 -1.19 13.54
N ALA A 104 1.11 -2.30 14.13
CA ALA A 104 2.05 -2.28 15.26
C ALA A 104 3.40 -1.71 14.84
N GLU A 105 3.80 -2.04 13.61
CA GLU A 105 5.05 -1.64 12.95
C GLU A 105 5.12 -0.13 12.73
N ALA A 106 3.98 0.54 12.67
CA ALA A 106 3.87 2.00 12.60
C ALA A 106 3.68 2.64 13.99
N GLY A 107 3.69 1.87 15.09
CA GLY A 107 3.34 2.35 16.43
C GLY A 107 1.84 2.59 16.65
N GLY A 108 1.00 2.07 15.76
CA GLY A 108 -0.45 2.20 15.80
C GLY A 108 -1.18 0.99 16.38
N VAL A 109 -2.50 0.96 16.17
CA VAL A 109 -3.37 -0.10 16.67
C VAL A 109 -3.06 -1.44 15.97
N PRO A 110 -2.69 -2.52 16.71
CA PRO A 110 -2.21 -3.77 16.13
C PRO A 110 -3.37 -4.66 15.68
N LEU A 111 -3.96 -4.32 14.52
CA LEU A 111 -5.08 -5.06 13.94
C LEU A 111 -4.62 -6.28 13.13
N SER A 112 -4.97 -7.47 13.62
CA SER A 112 -4.84 -8.71 12.84
C SER A 112 -5.81 -8.76 11.65
N ASP A 113 -5.60 -9.69 10.71
CA ASP A 113 -6.38 -9.76 9.47
C ASP A 113 -7.84 -10.07 9.69
N GLY A 114 -8.72 -9.31 9.04
CA GLY A 114 -10.15 -9.52 9.11
C GLY A 114 -10.92 -8.21 9.20
N ARG A 115 -12.14 -8.30 9.75
CA ARG A 115 -13.09 -7.20 9.82
C ARG A 115 -13.24 -6.77 11.27
N TRP A 116 -12.97 -5.49 11.53
CA TRP A 116 -13.03 -4.88 12.86
C TRP A 116 -14.10 -3.81 12.88
N ARG A 117 -15.04 -3.93 13.82
CA ARG A 117 -16.11 -2.93 13.98
C ARG A 117 -15.53 -1.69 14.66
N ILE A 118 -15.95 -0.51 14.19
CA ILE A 118 -15.61 0.76 14.83
C ILE A 118 -16.89 1.37 15.40
N SER A 119 -16.79 1.92 16.60
CA SER A 119 -17.88 2.63 17.28
C SER A 119 -17.31 3.74 18.14
N LEU A 120 -18.06 4.82 18.32
CA LEU A 120 -17.75 5.85 19.29
C LEU A 120 -18.23 5.39 20.67
N THR A 121 -17.41 5.60 21.69
CA THR A 121 -17.80 5.56 23.09
C THR A 121 -17.72 6.97 23.66
N THR A 122 -18.77 7.38 24.33
CA THR A 122 -18.83 8.65 25.04
C THR A 122 -19.01 8.37 26.53
N ARG A 123 -18.38 9.19 27.38
CA ARG A 123 -18.52 9.13 28.83
C ARG A 123 -18.84 10.53 29.35
N SER A 124 -19.82 10.59 30.24
CA SER A 124 -20.16 11.73 31.09
C SER A 124 -20.29 11.19 32.52
N ALA A 125 -20.23 12.06 33.54
CA ALA A 125 -20.15 11.71 34.97
C ALA A 125 -20.96 10.48 35.45
N ARG A 126 -22.16 10.23 34.91
CA ARG A 126 -23.00 9.06 35.29
C ARG A 126 -23.38 8.14 34.13
N ARG A 127 -22.94 8.40 32.91
CA ARG A 127 -23.41 7.68 31.72
C ARG A 127 -22.29 7.40 30.74
N SER A 128 -22.18 6.14 30.35
CA SER A 128 -21.39 5.72 29.20
C SER A 128 -22.33 5.27 28.09
N ALA A 129 -22.09 5.75 26.87
CA ALA A 129 -22.86 5.34 25.71
C ALA A 129 -21.93 4.81 24.62
N ARG A 130 -22.41 3.80 23.88
CA ARG A 130 -21.72 3.29 22.69
C ARG A 130 -22.55 3.63 21.47
N ILE A 131 -22.06 4.58 20.69
CA ILE A 131 -22.73 5.13 19.52
C ILE A 131 -22.16 4.44 18.26
N PRO A 132 -22.98 3.72 17.48
CA PRO A 132 -22.55 3.18 16.20
C PRO A 132 -22.20 4.30 15.21
N LEU A 133 -21.17 4.10 14.40
CA LEU A 133 -20.83 4.99 13.28
C LEU A 133 -21.42 4.44 11.98
N LEU A 134 -22.17 5.24 11.25
CA LEU A 134 -22.84 4.85 10.00
C LEU A 134 -22.10 5.42 8.79
N LEU A 135 -21.66 4.52 7.90
CA LEU A 135 -21.06 4.89 6.61
C LEU A 135 -22.12 4.80 5.51
N VAL A 136 -22.79 5.94 5.27
CA VAL A 136 -23.92 6.06 4.31
C VAL A 136 -23.44 6.04 2.87
N GLU A 137 -22.34 6.71 2.60
CA GLU A 137 -21.68 6.74 1.29
C GLU A 137 -20.22 6.31 1.45
N PRO A 138 -19.70 5.48 0.53
CA PRO A 138 -18.27 5.20 0.51
C PRO A 138 -17.51 6.50 0.17
N PRO A 139 -16.30 6.71 0.74
CA PRO A 139 -15.51 7.88 0.41
C PRO A 139 -15.24 7.96 -1.09
N GLN A 140 -15.42 9.16 -1.66
CA GLN A 140 -15.09 9.42 -3.06
C GLN A 140 -13.56 9.45 -3.24
N PRO A 141 -13.03 8.88 -4.34
CA PRO A 141 -11.62 8.95 -4.62
C PRO A 141 -11.18 10.39 -4.93
N TYR A 142 -10.09 10.82 -4.30
CA TYR A 142 -9.49 12.13 -4.53
C TYR A 142 -9.10 12.33 -6.02
N GLY A 143 -9.43 13.49 -6.58
CA GLY A 143 -9.23 13.82 -8.01
C GLY A 143 -7.88 14.44 -8.36
N GLY A 144 -7.00 14.65 -7.39
CA GLY A 144 -5.72 15.35 -7.59
C GLY A 144 -4.57 14.49 -8.14
N PRO A 145 -3.36 15.09 -8.22
CA PRO A 145 -2.15 14.44 -8.74
C PRO A 145 -1.64 13.29 -7.84
N THR A 146 -2.10 13.26 -6.59
CA THR A 146 -1.88 12.18 -5.64
C THR A 146 -3.11 11.26 -5.56
N MET A 147 -2.89 10.03 -5.13
CA MET A 147 -3.92 9.01 -4.89
C MET A 147 -3.72 8.45 -3.48
N PRO A 148 -4.80 8.10 -2.75
CA PRO A 148 -4.67 7.46 -1.46
C PRO A 148 -3.81 6.19 -1.57
N MET A 149 -2.82 6.05 -0.69
CA MET A 149 -1.99 4.85 -0.66
C MET A 149 -2.87 3.62 -0.35
N ALA A 150 -2.76 2.61 -1.20
CA ALA A 150 -3.65 1.45 -1.11
C ALA A 150 -3.28 0.47 0.01
N VAL A 151 -2.06 0.59 0.54
CA VAL A 151 -1.44 -0.26 1.58
C VAL A 151 -0.47 0.60 2.41
N SER A 152 -0.19 0.18 3.65
CA SER A 152 0.76 0.81 4.57
C SER A 152 2.17 0.80 3.95
N PRO A 153 2.87 1.95 3.92
CA PRO A 153 4.25 2.02 3.45
C PRO A 153 5.22 1.33 4.40
N VAL A 154 4.84 1.07 5.66
CA VAL A 154 5.70 0.43 6.66
C VAL A 154 5.56 -1.08 6.59
N SER A 155 4.34 -1.58 6.76
CA SER A 155 4.08 -3.03 6.91
C SER A 155 3.65 -3.71 5.60
N GLY A 156 3.34 -2.96 4.54
CA GLY A 156 2.68 -3.46 3.33
C GLY A 156 1.25 -3.96 3.57
N ARG A 157 0.75 -3.91 4.81
CA ARG A 157 -0.60 -4.35 5.17
C ARG A 157 -1.61 -3.42 4.55
N ARG A 158 -2.78 -3.97 4.30
CA ARG A 158 -3.79 -3.29 3.53
C ARG A 158 -5.01 -3.02 4.40
N HIS A 159 -5.29 -1.74 4.62
CA HIS A 159 -6.43 -1.26 5.39
C HIS A 159 -7.49 -0.64 4.47
N ARG A 160 -8.76 -0.96 4.68
CA ARG A 160 -9.90 -0.32 4.00
C ARG A 160 -11.01 -0.05 4.98
N LEU A 161 -11.63 1.12 4.89
CA LEU A 161 -12.93 1.35 5.50
C LEU A 161 -14.02 0.69 4.67
N GLY A 162 -15.03 0.19 5.34
CA GLY A 162 -16.23 -0.34 4.72
C GLY A 162 -17.36 -0.40 5.72
N ARG A 163 -18.47 -1.03 5.31
CA ARG A 163 -19.67 -1.11 6.12
C ARG A 163 -20.22 -2.53 6.30
N THR A 164 -20.94 -2.76 7.40
CA THR A 164 -21.80 -3.93 7.58
C THR A 164 -23.01 -3.86 6.64
N VAL A 165 -23.88 -4.88 6.66
CA VAL A 165 -25.16 -4.81 5.90
C VAL A 165 -26.03 -3.69 6.46
N THR A 166 -26.00 -3.52 7.78
CA THR A 166 -26.68 -2.47 8.54
C THR A 166 -25.99 -1.09 8.52
N GLY A 167 -25.03 -0.86 7.62
CA GLY A 167 -24.37 0.44 7.46
C GLY A 167 -23.30 0.79 8.51
N ASN A 168 -23.04 -0.04 9.52
CA ASN A 168 -22.04 0.25 10.55
C ASN A 168 -20.63 0.24 9.98
N LEU A 169 -19.81 1.23 10.38
CA LEU A 169 -18.42 1.35 10.02
C LEU A 169 -17.62 0.14 10.50
N ARG A 170 -16.72 -0.32 9.64
CA ARG A 170 -15.67 -1.27 9.96
C ARG A 170 -14.40 -0.94 9.21
N VAL A 171 -13.26 -1.28 9.82
CA VAL A 171 -12.00 -1.40 9.10
C VAL A 171 -11.76 -2.85 8.72
N VAL A 172 -11.31 -3.07 7.49
CA VAL A 172 -10.91 -4.37 6.98
C VAL A 172 -9.41 -4.34 6.78
N THR A 173 -8.72 -5.20 7.51
CA THR A 173 -7.27 -5.37 7.42
C THR A 173 -6.95 -6.68 6.73
N SER A 174 -5.97 -6.68 5.84
CA SER A 174 -5.40 -7.89 5.24
C SER A 174 -3.88 -7.80 5.21
N GLN A 175 -3.23 -8.96 5.27
CA GLN A 175 -1.77 -9.07 5.23
C GLN A 175 -1.18 -8.39 4.00
N ALA A 176 0.09 -8.02 4.15
CA ALA A 176 0.91 -7.66 3.03
C ALA A 176 0.97 -8.79 2.02
N ARG A 177 1.02 -8.44 0.74
CA ARG A 177 1.35 -9.41 -0.30
C ARG A 177 2.87 -9.47 -0.41
N PRO A 178 3.45 -10.67 -0.58
CA PRO A 178 4.87 -10.81 -0.91
C PRO A 178 5.25 -9.87 -2.06
N SER A 179 6.21 -8.99 -1.80
CA SER A 179 6.73 -8.05 -2.79
C SER A 179 8.14 -7.58 -2.42
N ALA A 180 8.89 -7.15 -3.43
CA ALA A 180 10.18 -6.49 -3.27
C ALA A 180 10.10 -5.10 -3.90
N GLU A 181 10.52 -4.07 -3.16
CA GLU A 181 10.33 -2.65 -3.52
C GLU A 181 11.68 -1.92 -3.49
N VAL A 182 12.06 -1.29 -4.60
CA VAL A 182 13.30 -0.50 -4.67
C VAL A 182 13.19 0.74 -3.80
N MET A 183 14.12 0.91 -2.87
CA MET A 183 14.18 2.03 -1.92
C MET A 183 15.18 3.11 -2.37
N LYS A 184 16.35 2.69 -2.87
CA LYS A 184 17.41 3.57 -3.37
C LYS A 184 18.09 2.92 -4.57
N VAL A 185 18.42 3.73 -5.56
CA VAL A 185 19.28 3.36 -6.68
C VAL A 185 20.46 4.33 -6.67
N ASP A 186 21.65 3.80 -6.44
CA ASP A 186 22.88 4.57 -6.40
C ASP A 186 23.70 4.24 -7.65
N LEU A 187 23.65 5.13 -8.64
CA LEU A 187 24.39 5.02 -9.88
C LEU A 187 25.55 6.00 -9.86
N SER A 188 26.77 5.48 -9.94
CA SER A 188 28.01 6.26 -9.96
C SER A 188 28.90 5.78 -11.10
N HIS A 189 30.01 6.49 -11.34
CA HIS A 189 30.99 6.11 -12.36
C HIS A 189 31.67 4.76 -12.09
N THR A 190 31.64 4.27 -10.84
CA THR A 190 32.24 2.99 -10.43
C THR A 190 31.27 1.83 -10.41
N GLY A 191 29.96 2.07 -10.46
CA GLY A 191 29.00 0.98 -10.37
C GLY A 191 27.55 1.39 -10.13
N LEU A 192 26.72 0.37 -9.91
CA LEU A 192 25.31 0.50 -9.59
C LEU A 192 24.98 -0.34 -8.34
N VAL A 193 24.48 0.31 -7.30
CA VAL A 193 23.99 -0.33 -6.08
C VAL A 193 22.48 -0.10 -5.96
N VAL A 194 21.75 -1.16 -5.60
CA VAL A 194 20.30 -1.11 -5.42
C VAL A 194 19.95 -1.56 -4.01
N ASP A 195 19.34 -0.65 -3.25
CA ASP A 195 18.74 -0.97 -1.96
C ASP A 195 17.25 -1.20 -2.19
N PHE A 196 16.72 -2.28 -1.64
CA PHE A 196 15.32 -2.64 -1.78
C PHE A 196 14.82 -3.29 -0.50
N ARG A 197 13.50 -3.26 -0.30
CA ARG A 197 12.84 -3.88 0.86
C ARG A 197 11.97 -5.04 0.41
N VAL A 198 11.98 -6.11 1.18
CA VAL A 198 11.06 -7.25 1.01
C VAL A 198 9.97 -7.18 2.07
N VAL A 199 8.72 -7.33 1.64
CA VAL A 199 7.54 -7.20 2.52
C VAL A 199 6.59 -8.38 2.30
N GLY A 200 5.98 -8.84 3.40
CA GLY A 200 4.92 -9.85 3.36
C GLY A 200 5.40 -11.29 3.14
N THR A 201 6.70 -11.54 3.30
CA THR A 201 7.31 -12.87 3.31
C THR A 201 8.60 -12.84 4.12
N GLU A 202 8.96 -13.97 4.71
CA GLU A 202 10.29 -14.20 5.24
C GLU A 202 11.23 -14.61 4.09
N ALA A 203 12.53 -14.47 4.35
CA ALA A 203 13.60 -14.71 3.40
C ALA A 203 14.56 -15.74 3.99
N ASP A 204 14.60 -16.92 3.37
CA ASP A 204 15.60 -17.95 3.65
C ASP A 204 16.65 -17.96 2.52
N GLU A 205 17.93 -17.97 2.89
CA GLU A 205 19.10 -17.89 1.99
C GLU A 205 18.91 -16.99 0.74
N PRO A 206 18.66 -15.68 0.90
CA PRO A 206 18.19 -14.86 -0.21
C PRO A 206 19.29 -14.43 -1.19
N TRP A 207 18.92 -14.21 -2.46
CA TRP A 207 19.81 -13.68 -3.50
C TRP A 207 19.07 -12.75 -4.47
N ALA A 208 19.81 -11.89 -5.17
CA ALA A 208 19.31 -11.18 -6.34
C ALA A 208 19.59 -11.99 -7.62
N GLU A 209 18.60 -12.07 -8.49
CA GLU A 209 18.73 -12.66 -9.82
C GLU A 209 18.57 -11.57 -10.88
N PHE A 210 19.61 -11.40 -11.71
CA PHE A 210 19.58 -10.56 -12.90
C PHE A 210 19.34 -11.45 -14.12
N THR A 211 18.28 -11.18 -14.87
CA THR A 211 17.88 -12.00 -16.04
C THR A 211 17.81 -11.15 -17.30
N ALA A 212 18.53 -11.57 -18.33
CA ALA A 212 18.42 -11.10 -19.71
C ALA A 212 18.18 -12.28 -20.66
N THR A 213 17.93 -12.01 -21.94
CA THR A 213 17.66 -13.07 -22.92
C THR A 213 18.81 -14.09 -22.96
N GLY A 214 18.52 -15.33 -22.54
CA GLY A 214 19.49 -16.42 -22.52
C GLY A 214 20.59 -16.30 -21.46
N ARG A 215 20.43 -15.40 -20.48
CA ARG A 215 21.44 -15.12 -19.45
C ARG A 215 20.82 -14.91 -18.09
N ARG A 216 21.49 -15.41 -17.06
CA ARG A 216 21.08 -15.27 -15.67
C ARG A 216 22.33 -15.13 -14.81
N ILE A 217 22.32 -14.16 -13.90
CA ILE A 217 23.40 -13.92 -12.95
C ILE A 217 22.80 -13.90 -11.55
N ARG A 218 23.36 -14.69 -10.64
CA ARG A 218 23.00 -14.70 -9.22
C ARG A 218 24.00 -13.83 -8.46
N GLN A 219 23.50 -12.92 -7.64
CA GLN A 219 24.32 -12.06 -6.80
C GLN A 219 23.92 -12.19 -5.32
N PRO A 220 24.90 -12.23 -4.41
CA PRO A 220 24.63 -12.22 -2.99
C PRO A 220 23.96 -10.89 -2.58
N LEU A 221 23.22 -10.94 -1.48
CA LEU A 221 22.62 -9.77 -0.86
C LEU A 221 23.32 -9.45 0.45
N SER A 222 23.42 -8.16 0.76
CA SER A 222 23.79 -7.69 2.10
C SER A 222 22.52 -7.24 2.84
N GLU A 223 22.31 -7.73 4.05
CA GLU A 223 21.19 -7.29 4.89
C GLU A 223 21.49 -5.91 5.49
N LEU A 224 20.49 -5.02 5.45
CA LEU A 224 20.58 -3.67 6.01
C LEU A 224 19.68 -3.48 7.26
N GLY A 225 18.91 -4.50 7.65
CA GLY A 225 17.91 -4.47 8.74
C GLY A 225 16.49 -4.16 8.24
N ASP A 226 15.49 -4.48 9.06
CA ASP A 226 14.06 -4.21 8.80
C ASP A 226 13.55 -4.72 7.43
N GLY A 227 14.05 -5.87 6.99
CA GLY A 227 13.72 -6.47 5.69
C GLY A 227 14.29 -5.71 4.49
N MET A 228 15.23 -4.80 4.71
CA MET A 228 16.00 -4.13 3.66
C MET A 228 17.24 -4.91 3.28
N TRP A 229 17.52 -4.94 1.98
CA TRP A 229 18.61 -5.65 1.35
C TRP A 229 19.32 -4.76 0.35
N ARG A 230 20.61 -5.00 0.18
CA ARG A 230 21.46 -4.35 -0.82
C ARG A 230 21.99 -5.37 -1.80
N VAL A 231 21.98 -5.00 -3.08
CA VAL A 231 22.69 -5.73 -4.13
C VAL A 231 23.62 -4.78 -4.88
N VAL A 232 24.86 -5.23 -5.09
CA VAL A 232 25.78 -4.62 -6.06
C VAL A 232 25.49 -5.23 -7.42
N THR A 233 25.23 -4.39 -8.42
CA THR A 233 24.93 -4.87 -9.77
C THR A 233 26.22 -5.39 -10.43
N PRO A 234 26.21 -6.61 -10.99
CA PRO A 234 27.41 -7.24 -11.56
C PRO A 234 27.64 -6.72 -13.00
N LEU A 235 28.02 -5.45 -13.12
CA LEU A 235 28.08 -4.77 -14.41
C LEU A 235 29.10 -5.38 -15.36
N GLU A 236 30.19 -5.93 -14.83
CA GLU A 236 31.19 -6.69 -15.57
C GLU A 236 30.57 -7.88 -16.32
N GLU A 237 29.69 -8.62 -15.65
CA GLU A 237 28.95 -9.71 -16.25
C GLU A 237 27.80 -9.22 -17.13
N MET A 238 27.32 -7.99 -16.95
CA MET A 238 26.17 -7.46 -17.72
C MET A 238 26.56 -6.76 -19.02
N THR A 239 27.83 -6.83 -19.42
CA THR A 239 28.33 -6.31 -20.70
C THR A 239 27.55 -6.91 -21.88
N PRO A 240 27.04 -6.08 -22.82
CA PRO A 240 26.29 -6.56 -23.98
C PRO A 240 27.13 -7.41 -24.92
N ARG A 241 26.65 -8.63 -25.23
CA ARG A 241 27.28 -9.56 -26.16
C ARG A 241 27.17 -9.10 -27.62
N ARG A 242 26.12 -8.35 -27.94
CA ARG A 242 25.86 -7.79 -29.28
C ARG A 242 26.00 -6.26 -29.25
N ARG A 243 25.92 -5.62 -30.42
CA ARG A 243 25.89 -4.14 -30.52
C ARG A 243 24.64 -3.52 -29.89
N ALA A 244 23.53 -4.27 -29.85
CA ALA A 244 22.29 -3.82 -29.23
C ALA A 244 22.41 -3.78 -27.70
N ALA A 245 21.63 -2.88 -27.08
CA ALA A 245 21.51 -2.81 -25.62
C ALA A 245 20.92 -4.13 -25.06
N GLU A 246 21.39 -4.54 -23.88
CA GLU A 246 20.82 -5.66 -23.13
C GLU A 246 19.96 -5.13 -21.97
N HIS A 247 18.83 -5.81 -21.74
CA HIS A 247 17.85 -5.47 -20.72
C HIS A 247 17.82 -6.54 -19.64
N TRP A 248 18.12 -6.13 -18.41
CA TRP A 248 18.25 -7.01 -17.26
C TRP A 248 17.12 -6.76 -16.27
N ASP A 249 16.18 -7.70 -16.19
CA ASP A 249 15.17 -7.72 -15.13
C ASP A 249 15.84 -8.15 -13.81
N VAL A 250 15.48 -7.48 -12.71
CA VAL A 250 16.03 -7.78 -11.37
C VAL A 250 14.94 -8.38 -10.50
N ALA A 251 15.23 -9.51 -9.87
CA ALA A 251 14.32 -10.18 -8.95
C ALA A 251 15.02 -10.53 -7.63
N PHE A 252 14.28 -10.43 -6.54
CA PHE A 252 14.62 -11.04 -5.28
C PHE A 252 14.19 -12.51 -5.30
N CYS A 253 15.07 -13.39 -4.86
CA CYS A 253 14.87 -14.81 -4.76
C CYS A 253 15.26 -15.29 -3.36
N SER A 254 14.67 -16.40 -2.93
CA SER A 254 14.91 -17.03 -1.63
C SER A 254 14.63 -18.53 -1.76
N ALA A 255 15.29 -19.34 -0.95
CA ALA A 255 15.09 -20.78 -0.91
C ALA A 255 13.61 -21.11 -0.66
N GLY A 256 13.02 -21.96 -1.51
CA GLY A 256 11.59 -22.32 -1.44
C GLY A 256 10.58 -21.21 -1.80
N GLY A 257 11.04 -19.97 -2.01
CA GLY A 257 10.22 -18.83 -2.38
C GLY A 257 9.98 -18.69 -3.88
N ARG A 258 8.91 -17.98 -4.26
CA ARG A 258 8.73 -17.56 -5.66
C ARG A 258 9.56 -16.30 -5.92
N PRO A 259 10.28 -16.20 -7.05
CA PRO A 259 10.98 -14.98 -7.42
C PRO A 259 10.04 -13.77 -7.47
N MET A 260 10.48 -12.67 -6.86
CA MET A 260 9.75 -11.41 -6.81
C MET A 260 10.54 -10.35 -7.59
N ARG A 261 10.00 -9.91 -8.72
CA ARG A 261 10.60 -8.78 -9.46
C ARG A 261 10.64 -7.55 -8.57
N LEU A 262 11.78 -6.86 -8.56
CA LEU A 262 11.92 -5.60 -7.84
C LEU A 262 10.97 -4.59 -8.47
N GLY A 263 10.01 -4.13 -7.68
CA GLY A 263 9.02 -3.13 -8.08
C GLY A 263 9.41 -1.72 -7.65
N ARG A 264 8.62 -0.75 -8.09
CA ARG A 264 8.65 0.59 -7.52
C ARG A 264 8.24 0.57 -6.06
N ARG A 265 8.88 1.41 -5.24
CA ARG A 265 8.33 1.75 -3.92
C ARG A 265 6.92 2.29 -4.07
N LEU A 266 6.05 1.86 -3.16
CA LEU A 266 4.72 2.43 -3.04
C LEU A 266 4.79 3.93 -2.77
N HIS A 267 4.16 4.71 -3.63
CA HIS A 267 4.00 6.14 -3.49
C HIS A 267 2.55 6.52 -3.83
N ASP A 268 2.17 7.73 -3.47
CA ASP A 268 0.86 8.32 -3.74
C ASP A 268 0.77 9.02 -5.11
N VAL A 269 1.88 9.23 -5.82
CA VAL A 269 1.88 9.88 -7.14
C VAL A 269 1.08 9.09 -8.17
N ARG A 270 0.18 9.76 -8.91
CA ARG A 270 -0.68 9.15 -9.94
C ARG A 270 0.05 8.80 -11.24
N ASN A 271 0.95 9.67 -11.70
CA ASN A 271 1.79 9.42 -12.89
C ASN A 271 3.28 9.47 -12.51
N PRO A 272 3.84 8.36 -12.03
CA PRO A 272 5.12 8.39 -11.35
C PRO A 272 6.30 8.40 -12.32
N LEU A 273 6.08 8.09 -13.61
CA LEU A 273 7.10 8.22 -14.66
C LEU A 273 7.34 9.68 -15.05
N ARG A 274 6.38 10.58 -14.79
CA ARG A 274 6.53 12.02 -15.03
C ARG A 274 7.25 12.75 -13.90
N VAL A 275 7.33 12.14 -12.71
CA VAL A 275 7.87 12.76 -11.50
C VAL A 275 9.22 12.18 -11.13
N PHE A 276 9.37 10.86 -11.22
CA PHE A 276 10.59 10.17 -10.85
C PHE A 276 11.36 9.75 -12.11
N ALA A 277 12.34 10.56 -12.50
CA ALA A 277 13.30 10.23 -13.54
C ALA A 277 14.53 9.56 -12.94
N MET A 278 15.01 8.49 -13.58
CA MET A 278 16.32 7.90 -13.30
C MET A 278 17.29 8.35 -14.37
N SER A 279 18.47 8.83 -13.97
CA SER A 279 19.52 9.21 -14.90
C SER A 279 20.27 7.98 -15.41
N GLN A 280 20.72 8.05 -16.67
CA GLN A 280 21.73 7.15 -17.19
C GLN A 280 23.13 7.71 -16.88
N ALA A 281 24.13 6.84 -16.75
CA ALA A 281 25.52 7.25 -16.55
C ALA A 281 26.48 6.33 -17.31
N GLY A 282 27.62 6.89 -17.70
CA GLY A 282 28.78 6.10 -18.11
C GLY A 282 29.43 5.49 -16.88
N VAL A 283 29.65 4.18 -16.92
CA VAL A 283 30.29 3.40 -15.85
C VAL A 283 31.46 2.65 -16.45
N ALA A 284 32.59 2.64 -15.77
CA ALA A 284 33.77 1.86 -16.17
C ALA A 284 33.99 0.72 -15.17
N PRO A 285 33.37 -0.46 -15.37
CA PRO A 285 33.62 -1.61 -14.52
C PRO A 285 35.11 -1.99 -14.59
N ARG A 286 35.67 -2.47 -13.48
CA ARG A 286 37.10 -2.82 -13.41
C ARG A 286 37.46 -3.84 -14.50
N GLY A 287 38.47 -3.54 -15.30
CA GLY A 287 38.97 -4.42 -16.35
C GLY A 287 38.04 -4.58 -17.57
N GLN A 288 37.03 -3.72 -17.73
CA GLN A 288 36.06 -3.80 -18.82
C GLN A 288 35.98 -2.48 -19.61
N THR A 289 35.46 -2.57 -20.83
CA THR A 289 35.11 -1.39 -21.63
C THR A 289 33.99 -0.60 -20.93
N PRO A 290 34.03 0.76 -20.93
CA PRO A 290 32.95 1.56 -20.39
C PRO A 290 31.58 1.23 -20.96
N LEU A 291 30.58 1.21 -20.09
CA LEU A 291 29.18 0.92 -20.37
C LEU A 291 28.34 2.16 -20.12
N LEU A 292 27.34 2.39 -20.96
CA LEU A 292 26.22 3.25 -20.60
C LEU A 292 25.21 2.40 -19.83
N VAL A 293 24.97 2.77 -18.57
CA VAL A 293 24.07 2.08 -17.66
C VAL A 293 22.84 2.96 -17.41
N HIS A 294 21.66 2.39 -17.63
CA HIS A 294 20.39 3.09 -17.47
C HIS A 294 19.42 2.23 -16.62
N PRO A 295 19.38 2.48 -15.30
CA PRO A 295 18.33 1.99 -14.42
C PRO A 295 16.99 2.61 -14.80
N ARG A 296 15.93 1.82 -14.91
CA ARG A 296 14.60 2.33 -15.26
C ARG A 296 13.50 1.42 -14.76
N TYR A 297 12.28 1.95 -14.70
CA TYR A 297 11.08 1.15 -14.53
C TYR A 297 10.42 0.83 -15.87
N THR A 298 9.96 -0.40 -16.01
CA THR A 298 9.07 -0.81 -17.10
C THR A 298 7.66 -0.21 -16.91
N PRO A 299 6.80 -0.19 -17.94
CA PRO A 299 5.40 0.23 -17.79
C PRO A 299 4.63 -0.56 -16.73
N ALA A 300 5.02 -1.81 -16.48
CA ALA A 300 4.47 -2.65 -15.43
C ALA A 300 5.02 -2.34 -14.02
N GLY A 301 5.92 -1.37 -13.88
CA GLY A 301 6.51 -0.95 -12.61
C GLY A 301 7.67 -1.82 -12.11
N ASN A 302 8.19 -2.75 -12.92
CA ASN A 302 9.37 -3.54 -12.56
C ASN A 302 10.65 -2.75 -12.84
N PHE A 303 11.59 -2.78 -11.89
CA PHE A 303 12.93 -2.26 -12.02
C PHE A 303 13.73 -3.11 -13.01
N ARG A 304 14.48 -2.42 -13.86
CA ARG A 304 15.29 -3.01 -14.92
C ARG A 304 16.54 -2.18 -15.10
N VAL A 305 17.66 -2.85 -15.34
CA VAL A 305 18.91 -2.21 -15.72
C VAL A 305 19.12 -2.42 -17.21
N THR A 306 19.38 -1.36 -17.95
CA THR A 306 19.76 -1.46 -19.36
C THR A 306 21.24 -1.15 -19.49
N CYS A 307 21.98 -2.05 -20.13
CA CYS A 307 23.40 -1.87 -20.41
C CYS A 307 23.57 -1.73 -21.92
N SER A 308 24.27 -0.70 -22.37
CA SER A 308 24.75 -0.56 -23.74
C SER A 308 26.24 -0.24 -23.74
N ARG A 309 26.93 -0.58 -24.82
CA ARG A 309 28.32 -0.15 -25.00
C ARG A 309 28.35 1.38 -25.07
N MET A 310 29.34 2.00 -24.43
CA MET A 310 29.53 3.43 -24.58
C MET A 310 29.86 3.74 -26.04
N PRO A 311 29.25 4.77 -26.67
CA PRO A 311 29.63 5.19 -28.00
C PRO A 311 31.11 5.57 -28.00
N GLU A 312 31.88 5.06 -28.97
CA GLU A 312 33.26 5.53 -29.16
C GLU A 312 33.22 7.03 -29.50
N ALA A 313 33.98 7.84 -28.76
CA ALA A 313 34.15 9.25 -29.09
C ALA A 313 34.95 9.33 -30.40
N GLY A 314 34.24 9.49 -31.52
CA GLY A 314 34.84 9.72 -32.84
C GLY A 314 34.68 8.57 -33.84
N ARG A 315 33.51 8.50 -34.47
CA ARG A 315 33.47 8.27 -35.93
C ARG A 315 32.88 9.51 -36.56
N ARG A 316 33.76 10.34 -37.14
CA ARG A 316 33.34 11.24 -38.21
C ARG A 316 32.72 10.35 -39.29
N LEU A 317 31.52 10.71 -39.72
CA LEU A 317 30.98 10.20 -40.99
C LEU A 317 31.96 10.69 -42.08
N SER A 318 32.69 9.76 -42.66
CA SER A 318 33.33 9.90 -43.96
C SER A 318 32.77 8.82 -44.86
#